data_AF-A0A9R0UE34-F1
#
_entry.id   AF-A0A9R0UE34-F1
#
_cell.length_a   1.000
_cell.length_b   1.000
_cell.length_c   1.000
_cell.angle_alpha   90.00
_cell.angle_beta   90.00
_cell.angle_gamma   90.00
#
_symmetry.space_group_name_H-M   'P 1'
#
loop_
_entity.id
_entity.type
_entity.pdbx_description
1 polymer ?
#
loop_
_entity_poly.entity_id
_entity_poly.type
_entity_poly.pdbx_seq_one_letter_code
_entity_poly.pdbx_strand_id
1 'polypeptide(L)'
;MSEQAVGQLEQELAQRPGDPELRQRLAWALKQRVEDSLSVTVYDVRVITTAKQREICRDAATRIPQLAPHDQQLAVFAADLADDLNTGDTWTWQSKPVALTLGICAAAVGLALVLVGAFADTIPLIVAAAVLSSAALAGVVLAFRRQQWQVSAKELQPLLRP
;
A
#
# COMPACT_ATOMS: atom_id res chain seq x y z
N MET A 1 5.65 -23.78 -2.84
CA MET A 1 5.76 -24.52 -1.56
C MET A 1 4.52 -24.22 -0.71
N SER A 2 3.89 -25.22 -0.09
CA SER A 2 2.64 -25.01 0.67
C SER A 2 2.87 -24.23 1.96
N GLU A 3 1.88 -23.44 2.43
CA GLU A 3 1.96 -22.70 3.71
C GLU A 3 2.33 -23.61 4.90
N GLN A 4 1.96 -24.89 4.82
CA GLN A 4 2.30 -25.92 5.79
C GLN A 4 3.81 -26.17 5.90
N ALA A 5 4.56 -26.11 4.80
CA ALA A 5 6.01 -26.31 4.81
C ALA A 5 6.75 -25.17 5.51
N VAL A 6 6.29 -23.92 5.32
CA VAL A 6 6.83 -22.76 6.04
C VAL A 6 6.53 -22.87 7.54
N GLY A 7 5.29 -23.23 7.91
CA GLY A 7 4.90 -23.39 9.31
C GLY A 7 5.68 -24.49 10.04
N GLN A 8 6.03 -25.59 9.37
CA GLN A 8 6.89 -26.63 9.94
C GLN A 8 8.31 -26.13 10.21
N LEU A 9 8.91 -25.42 9.24
CA LEU A 9 10.24 -24.82 9.42
C LEU A 9 10.27 -23.77 10.53
N GLU A 10 9.20 -23.00 10.71
CA GLU A 10 9.08 -22.04 11.81
C GLU A 10 9.02 -22.75 13.18
N GLN A 11 8.27 -23.85 13.28
CA GLN A 11 8.21 -24.65 14.51
C GLN A 11 9.56 -25.30 14.85
N GLU A 12 10.26 -25.81 13.85
CA GLU A 12 11.60 -26.38 14.02
C GLU A 12 12.62 -25.32 14.46
N LEU A 13 12.56 -24.12 13.86
CA LEU A 13 13.41 -23.01 14.26
C LEU A 13 13.09 -22.51 15.67
N ALA A 14 11.82 -22.51 16.08
CA ALA A 14 11.45 -22.18 17.45
C ALA A 14 12.04 -23.14 18.49
N GLN A 15 12.22 -24.42 18.11
CA GLN A 15 12.89 -25.42 18.96
C GLN A 15 14.43 -25.28 18.92
N ARG A 16 14.99 -24.77 17.83
CA ARG A 16 16.45 -24.62 17.63
C ARG A 16 16.81 -23.25 17.01
N PRO A 17 16.67 -22.15 17.76
CA PRO A 17 16.78 -20.78 17.20
C PRO A 17 18.19 -20.42 16.72
N GLY A 18 19.23 -21.12 17.20
CA GLY A 18 20.62 -20.86 16.83
C GLY A 18 21.06 -21.49 15.51
N ASP A 19 20.30 -22.43 14.95
CA ASP A 19 20.70 -23.20 13.77
C ASP A 19 20.74 -22.30 12.51
N PRO A 20 21.92 -22.04 11.92
CA PRO A 20 22.05 -21.16 10.76
C PRO A 20 21.45 -21.78 9.49
N GLU A 21 21.49 -23.10 9.34
CA GLU A 21 20.96 -23.77 8.14
C GLU A 21 19.43 -23.74 8.12
N LEU A 22 18.78 -23.94 9.27
CA LEU A 22 17.32 -23.85 9.38
C LEU A 22 16.84 -22.42 9.08
N ARG A 23 17.54 -21.40 9.59
CA ARG A 23 17.23 -20.00 9.26
C ARG A 23 17.36 -19.72 7.77
N GLN A 24 18.42 -20.21 7.13
CA GLN A 24 18.62 -20.03 5.69
C GLN A 24 17.55 -20.77 4.88
N ARG A 25 17.21 -22.01 5.25
CA ARG A 25 16.11 -22.76 4.60
C ARG A 25 14.77 -22.04 4.74
N LEU A 26 14.47 -21.50 5.92
CA LEU A 26 13.26 -20.70 6.13
C LEU A 26 13.25 -19.42 5.28
N ALA A 27 14.40 -18.74 5.13
CA ALA A 27 14.49 -17.54 4.30
C ALA A 27 14.22 -17.85 2.81
N TRP A 28 14.76 -18.95 2.30
CA TRP A 28 14.47 -19.45 0.95
C TRP A 28 13.01 -19.88 0.78
N ALA A 29 12.44 -20.52 1.79
CA ALA A 29 11.03 -20.89 1.82
C ALA A 29 10.11 -19.66 1.74
N LEU A 30 10.45 -18.58 2.45
CA LEU A 30 9.72 -17.31 2.41
C LEU A 30 9.82 -16.65 1.03
N LYS A 31 11.01 -16.61 0.42
CA LYS A 31 11.18 -16.12 -0.96
C LYS A 31 10.25 -16.87 -1.93
N GLN A 32 10.24 -18.20 -1.87
CA GLN A 32 9.40 -19.01 -2.75
C GLN A 32 7.90 -18.78 -2.49
N ARG A 33 7.49 -18.62 -1.23
CA ARG A 33 6.10 -18.27 -0.87
C ARG A 33 5.68 -16.94 -1.49
N VAL A 34 6.55 -15.93 -1.46
CA VAL A 34 6.28 -14.64 -2.11
C VAL A 34 6.09 -14.86 -3.60
N GLU A 35 7.05 -15.50 -4.26
CA GLU A 35 6.98 -15.78 -5.70
C GLU A 35 5.67 -16.48 -6.07
N ASP A 36 5.33 -17.58 -5.39
CA ASP A 36 4.10 -18.35 -5.63
C ASP A 36 2.81 -17.56 -5.37
N SER A 37 2.87 -16.56 -4.48
CA SER A 37 1.70 -15.74 -4.14
C SER A 37 1.41 -14.63 -5.15
N LEU A 38 2.41 -14.17 -5.91
CA LEU A 38 2.28 -13.03 -6.81
C LEU A 38 1.50 -13.39 -8.08
N SER A 39 0.69 -12.44 -8.55
CA SER A 39 -0.01 -12.59 -9.81
C SER A 39 0.97 -12.41 -10.97
N VAL A 40 0.76 -13.14 -12.07
CA VAL A 40 1.62 -13.07 -13.26
C VAL A 40 0.87 -12.34 -14.38
N THR A 41 1.52 -11.34 -14.96
CA THR A 41 0.99 -10.64 -16.14
C THR A 41 1.22 -11.46 -17.41
N VAL A 42 0.57 -11.09 -18.52
CA VAL A 42 0.81 -11.70 -19.85
C VAL A 42 2.29 -11.65 -20.27
N TYR A 43 3.03 -10.64 -19.80
CA TYR A 43 4.48 -10.47 -20.05
C TYR A 43 5.38 -11.25 -19.10
N ASP A 44 4.84 -12.19 -18.32
CA ASP A 44 5.56 -13.01 -17.35
C ASP A 44 6.21 -12.21 -16.20
N VAL A 45 5.74 -10.97 -15.99
CA VAL A 45 6.17 -10.12 -14.86
C VAL A 45 5.27 -10.41 -13.65
N ARG A 46 5.88 -10.69 -12.50
CA ARG A 46 5.19 -10.89 -11.21
C ARG A 46 4.82 -9.55 -10.60
N VAL A 47 3.57 -9.38 -10.21
CA VAL A 47 3.02 -8.11 -9.72
C VAL A 47 2.16 -8.30 -8.47
N ILE A 48 2.25 -7.34 -7.55
CA ILE A 48 1.39 -7.28 -6.36
C ILE A 48 0.06 -6.63 -6.77
N THR A 49 -1.03 -7.38 -6.70
CA THR A 49 -2.37 -6.93 -7.15
C THR A 49 -3.39 -6.85 -6.02
N THR A 50 -3.10 -7.49 -4.88
CA THR A 50 -4.02 -7.56 -3.74
C THR A 50 -3.35 -7.12 -2.44
N ALA A 51 -4.16 -6.66 -1.49
CA ALA A 51 -3.69 -6.31 -0.15
C ALA A 51 -3.05 -7.51 0.57
N LYS A 52 -3.60 -8.72 0.37
CA LYS A 52 -3.08 -9.96 0.96
C LYS A 52 -1.68 -10.29 0.42
N GLN A 53 -1.45 -10.19 -0.89
CA GLN A 53 -0.12 -10.37 -1.49
C GLN A 53 0.87 -9.36 -0.91
N ARG A 54 0.44 -8.10 -0.78
CA ARG A 54 1.27 -7.02 -0.22
C ARG A 54 1.71 -7.30 1.22
N GLU A 55 0.82 -7.84 2.04
CA GLU A 55 1.12 -8.24 3.41
C GLU A 55 2.14 -9.38 3.47
N ILE A 56 1.96 -10.41 2.63
CA ILE A 56 2.92 -11.52 2.50
C ILE A 56 4.31 -10.99 2.08
N CYS A 57 4.35 -10.10 1.10
CA CYS A 57 5.59 -9.47 0.65
C CYS A 57 6.25 -8.65 1.76
N ARG A 58 5.47 -7.89 2.55
CA ARG A 58 5.98 -7.06 3.64
C ARG A 58 6.58 -7.90 4.77
N ASP A 59 5.90 -8.99 5.14
CA ASP A 59 6.40 -9.95 6.14
C ASP A 59 7.74 -10.54 5.66
N ALA A 60 7.79 -11.02 4.43
CA ALA A 60 9.00 -11.61 3.85
C ALA A 60 10.16 -10.61 3.73
N ALA A 61 9.92 -9.40 3.23
CA ALA A 61 10.95 -8.36 3.08
C ALA A 61 11.60 -7.99 4.44
N THR A 62 10.83 -8.08 5.52
CA THR A 62 11.33 -7.79 6.87
C THR A 62 12.09 -8.98 7.46
N ARG A 63 11.60 -10.21 7.26
CA ARG A 63 12.13 -11.42 7.91
C ARG A 63 13.33 -12.05 7.20
N ILE A 64 13.34 -12.07 5.86
CA ILE A 64 14.43 -12.65 5.07
C ILE A 64 15.82 -12.11 5.46
N PRO A 65 16.05 -10.78 5.58
CA PRO A 65 17.37 -10.27 5.93
C PRO A 65 17.78 -10.58 7.38
N GLN A 66 16.81 -10.81 8.28
CA GLN A 66 17.07 -11.22 9.67
C GLN A 66 17.46 -12.70 9.76
N LEU A 67 16.86 -13.52 8.92
CA LEU A 67 17.09 -14.97 8.89
C LEU A 67 18.40 -15.33 8.18
N ALA A 68 18.71 -14.66 7.06
CA ALA A 68 19.87 -14.97 6.23
C ALA A 68 20.69 -13.70 5.88
N PRO A 69 21.33 -13.04 6.87
CA PRO A 69 22.03 -11.76 6.65
C PRO A 69 23.26 -11.87 5.75
N HIS A 70 23.82 -13.07 5.60
CA HIS A 70 25.02 -13.31 4.78
C HIS A 70 24.70 -13.82 3.37
N ASP A 71 23.43 -14.07 3.04
CA ASP A 71 23.01 -14.54 1.72
C ASP A 71 22.69 -13.33 0.83
N GLN A 72 23.63 -13.00 -0.06
CA GLN A 72 23.53 -11.82 -0.91
C GLN A 72 22.33 -11.88 -1.86
N GLN A 73 21.95 -13.06 -2.33
CA GLN A 73 20.81 -13.20 -3.24
C GLN A 73 19.49 -12.90 -2.52
N LEU A 74 19.34 -13.41 -1.30
CA LEU A 74 18.19 -13.13 -0.45
C LEU A 74 18.15 -11.66 0.01
N ALA A 75 19.30 -11.06 0.27
CA ALA A 75 19.40 -9.64 0.63
C ALA A 75 18.95 -8.73 -0.52
N VAL A 76 19.39 -9.00 -1.76
CA VAL A 76 18.94 -8.26 -2.94
C VAL A 76 17.45 -8.43 -3.16
N PHE A 77 16.94 -9.67 -3.11
CA PHE A 77 15.50 -9.93 -3.24
C PHE A 77 14.66 -9.18 -2.19
N ALA A 78 15.08 -9.18 -0.93
CA ALA A 78 14.37 -8.47 0.13
C ALA A 78 14.42 -6.95 -0.05
N ALA A 79 15.54 -6.41 -0.56
CA ALA A 79 15.70 -5.00 -0.85
C ALA A 79 14.80 -4.55 -2.03
N ASP A 80 14.80 -5.31 -3.13
CA ASP A 80 13.93 -5.06 -4.28
C ASP A 80 12.45 -5.09 -3.87
N LEU A 81 12.07 -6.09 -3.06
CA LEU A 81 10.72 -6.22 -2.54
C LEU A 81 10.33 -5.05 -1.63
N ALA A 82 11.26 -4.56 -0.81
CA ALA A 82 11.03 -3.39 0.04
C ALA A 82 10.86 -2.12 -0.81
N ASP A 83 11.63 -1.96 -1.88
CA ASP A 83 11.52 -0.82 -2.79
C ASP A 83 10.19 -0.81 -3.56
N ASP A 84 9.76 -1.96 -4.06
CA ASP A 84 8.44 -2.15 -4.68
C ASP A 84 7.30 -1.81 -3.71
N LEU A 85 7.43 -2.24 -2.45
CA LEU A 85 6.46 -1.90 -1.41
C LEU A 85 6.46 -0.40 -1.12
N ASN A 86 7.62 0.24 -0.95
CA ASN A 86 7.73 1.66 -0.69
C ASN A 86 7.14 2.50 -1.84
N THR A 87 7.48 2.16 -3.08
CA THR A 87 6.92 2.79 -4.28
C THR A 87 5.39 2.66 -4.31
N GLY A 88 4.88 1.47 -3.99
CA GLY A 88 3.43 1.23 -3.90
C GLY A 88 2.73 1.97 -2.76
N ASP A 89 3.42 2.27 -1.65
CA ASP A 89 2.87 2.98 -0.48
C ASP A 89 2.73 4.49 -0.71
N THR A 90 3.32 5.00 -1.79
CA THR A 90 3.15 6.41 -2.15
C THR A 90 1.69 6.71 -2.48
N TRP A 91 1.20 7.82 -1.93
CA TRP A 91 -0.17 8.26 -2.17
C TRP A 91 -0.22 9.09 -3.44
N THR A 92 -1.07 8.67 -4.38
CA THR A 92 -1.28 9.38 -5.63
C THR A 92 -2.71 9.87 -5.71
N TRP A 93 -2.88 10.99 -6.41
CA TRP A 93 -4.20 11.54 -6.70
C TRP A 93 -4.77 10.85 -7.93
N GLN A 94 -5.79 10.03 -7.73
CA GLN A 94 -6.57 9.48 -8.83
C GLN A 94 -7.36 10.62 -9.47
N SER A 95 -7.23 10.82 -10.78
CA SER A 95 -7.93 11.89 -11.51
C SER A 95 -7.68 13.30 -10.96
N LYS A 96 -6.39 13.68 -10.83
CA LYS A 96 -5.91 15.03 -10.44
C LYS A 96 -6.78 16.21 -10.92
N PRO A 97 -7.16 16.34 -12.20
CA PRO A 97 -7.96 17.47 -12.66
C PRO A 97 -9.33 17.54 -11.99
N VAL A 98 -10.02 16.40 -11.83
CA VAL A 98 -11.35 16.34 -11.20
C VAL A 98 -11.27 16.67 -9.71
N ALA A 99 -10.28 16.13 -9.01
CA ALA A 99 -10.04 16.43 -7.60
C ALA A 99 -9.75 17.93 -7.39
N LEU A 100 -8.96 18.53 -8.27
CA LEU A 100 -8.62 19.95 -8.22
C LEU A 100 -9.86 20.83 -8.49
N THR A 101 -10.67 20.50 -9.49
CA THR A 101 -11.92 21.22 -9.77
C THR A 101 -12.88 21.16 -8.58
N LEU A 102 -13.09 19.98 -8.00
CA LEU A 102 -13.96 19.83 -6.82
C LEU A 102 -13.43 20.59 -5.61
N GLY A 103 -12.11 20.57 -5.37
CA GLY A 103 -11.47 21.35 -4.31
C GLY A 103 -11.68 22.86 -4.48
N ILE A 104 -11.51 23.38 -5.71
CA ILE A 104 -11.76 24.79 -6.03
C ILE A 104 -13.24 25.14 -5.81
N CYS A 105 -14.17 24.31 -6.28
CA CYS A 105 -15.60 24.52 -6.07
C CYS A 105 -15.96 24.55 -4.57
N ALA A 106 -15.45 23.60 -3.78
CA ALA A 106 -15.68 23.56 -2.34
C ALA A 106 -15.14 24.82 -1.64
N ALA A 107 -13.93 25.26 -2.00
CA ALA A 107 -13.34 26.49 -1.46
C ALA A 107 -14.13 27.74 -1.85
N ALA A 108 -14.57 27.85 -3.12
CA ALA A 108 -15.35 28.98 -3.60
C ALA A 108 -16.72 29.08 -2.91
N VAL A 109 -17.42 27.95 -2.75
CA VAL A 109 -18.71 27.88 -2.03
C VAL A 109 -18.52 28.23 -0.56
N GLY A 110 -17.48 27.71 0.08
CA GLY A 110 -17.14 28.04 1.46
C GLY A 110 -16.89 29.52 1.66
N LEU A 111 -16.09 30.13 0.79
CA LEU A 111 -15.80 31.56 0.83
C LEU A 111 -17.08 32.39 0.63
N ALA A 112 -17.95 32.01 -0.31
CA ALA A 112 -19.21 32.70 -0.55
C ALA A 112 -20.13 32.65 0.68
N LEU A 113 -20.24 31.50 1.35
CA LEU A 113 -21.04 31.35 2.57
C LEU A 113 -20.48 32.16 3.74
N VAL A 114 -19.15 32.23 3.89
CA VAL A 114 -18.49 33.06 4.90
C VAL A 114 -18.80 34.54 4.68
N LEU A 115 -18.74 35.02 3.44
CA LEU A 115 -19.09 36.40 3.10
C LEU A 115 -20.55 36.70 3.43
N VAL A 116 -21.48 35.81 3.10
CA VAL A 116 -22.90 35.95 3.44
C VAL A 116 -23.10 35.99 4.97
N GLY A 117 -22.43 35.11 5.72
CA GLY A 117 -22.50 35.10 7.18
C GLY A 117 -21.93 36.36 7.83
N ALA A 118 -20.87 36.93 7.25
CA ALA A 118 -20.29 38.20 7.68
C ALA A 118 -21.24 39.38 7.43
N PHE A 119 -21.88 39.45 6.25
CA PHE A 119 -22.90 40.48 5.96
C PHE A 119 -24.14 40.36 6.85
N ALA A 120 -24.46 39.15 7.31
CA ALA A 120 -25.58 38.89 8.22
C ALA A 120 -25.21 39.07 9.71
N ASP A 121 -23.95 39.36 10.04
CA ASP A 121 -23.41 39.46 11.41
C ASP A 121 -23.70 38.21 12.28
N THR A 122 -23.73 37.03 11.65
CA THR A 122 -24.06 35.76 12.29
C THR A 122 -22.82 34.88 12.43
N ILE A 123 -22.11 35.05 13.55
CA ILE A 123 -20.99 34.18 13.96
C ILE A 123 -21.30 32.68 13.79
N PRO A 124 -22.46 32.12 14.21
CA PRO A 124 -22.73 30.70 14.04
C PRO A 124 -22.74 30.25 12.56
N LEU A 125 -23.14 31.13 11.64
CA LEU A 125 -23.18 30.82 10.22
C LEU A 125 -21.77 30.76 9.61
N ILE A 126 -20.87 31.65 10.07
CA ILE A 126 -19.46 31.64 9.68
C ILE A 126 -18.79 30.34 10.15
N VAL A 127 -19.02 29.93 11.40
CA VAL A 127 -18.45 28.68 11.95
C VAL A 127 -18.98 27.46 11.19
N ALA A 128 -20.29 27.40 10.93
CA ALA A 128 -20.89 26.31 10.16
C ALA A 128 -20.33 26.22 8.74
N ALA A 129 -20.16 27.35 8.05
CA ALA A 129 -19.58 27.41 6.71
C ALA A 129 -18.12 26.93 6.69
N ALA A 130 -17.32 27.36 7.67
CA ALA A 130 -15.92 26.93 7.78
C ALA A 130 -15.80 25.42 8.02
N VAL A 131 -16.61 24.88 8.95
CA VAL A 131 -16.62 23.44 9.26
C VAL A 131 -17.07 22.62 8.05
N LEU A 132 -18.15 23.02 7.38
CA LEU A 132 -18.65 22.33 6.19
C LEU A 132 -17.63 22.33 5.04
N SER A 133 -16.95 23.45 4.81
CA SER A 133 -15.94 23.57 3.75
C SER A 133 -14.73 22.70 4.04
N SER A 134 -14.29 22.67 5.30
CA SER A 134 -13.19 21.80 5.74
C SER A 134 -13.56 20.32 5.60
N ALA A 135 -14.77 19.93 6.00
CA ALA A 135 -15.27 18.56 5.84
C ALA A 135 -15.40 18.16 4.36
N ALA A 136 -15.85 19.07 3.49
CA ALA A 136 -15.94 18.83 2.06
C ALA A 136 -14.55 18.60 1.43
N LEU A 137 -13.56 19.44 1.79
CA LEU A 137 -12.18 19.25 1.35
C LEU A 137 -11.59 17.93 1.85
N ALA A 138 -11.82 17.59 3.12
CA ALA A 138 -11.42 16.31 3.69
C ALA A 138 -12.06 15.14 2.93
N GLY A 139 -13.34 15.25 2.56
CA GLY A 139 -14.05 14.28 1.73
C GLY A 139 -13.41 14.10 0.35
N VAL A 140 -13.07 15.20 -0.34
CA VAL A 140 -12.37 15.14 -1.65
C VAL A 140 -11.00 14.47 -1.50
N VAL A 141 -10.23 14.82 -0.47
CA VAL A 141 -8.93 14.19 -0.22
C VAL A 141 -9.10 12.68 -0.01
N LEU A 142 -10.02 12.26 0.85
CA LEU A 142 -10.23 10.84 1.15
C LEU A 142 -10.81 10.05 -0.04
N ALA A 143 -11.63 10.69 -0.88
CA ALA A 143 -12.25 10.03 -2.04
C ALA A 143 -11.26 9.82 -3.20
N PHE A 144 -10.35 10.78 -3.43
CA PHE A 144 -9.47 10.80 -4.60
C PHE A 144 -8.02 10.41 -4.31
N ARG A 145 -7.59 10.43 -3.04
CA ARG A 145 -6.25 10.00 -2.66
C ARG A 145 -6.25 8.48 -2.52
N ARG A 146 -5.59 7.78 -3.45
CA ARG A 146 -5.40 6.33 -3.39
C ARG A 146 -3.91 5.99 -3.32
N GLN A 147 -3.59 4.84 -2.77
CA GLN A 147 -2.22 4.33 -2.80
C GLN A 147 -1.88 3.88 -4.21
N GLN A 148 -0.65 4.14 -4.67
CA GLN A 148 -0.22 3.84 -6.04
C GLN A 148 -0.42 2.37 -6.40
N TRP A 149 -0.22 1.44 -5.46
CA TRP A 149 -0.46 0.01 -5.70
C TRP A 149 -1.92 -0.31 -6.08
N GLN A 150 -2.91 0.42 -5.56
CA GLN A 150 -4.32 0.21 -5.91
C GLN A 150 -4.62 0.67 -7.34
N VAL A 151 -3.96 1.75 -7.76
CA VAL A 151 -4.10 2.29 -9.12
C VAL A 151 -3.46 1.32 -10.11
N SER A 152 -2.22 0.91 -9.86
CA SER A 152 -1.50 -0.06 -10.68
C SER A 152 -2.21 -1.42 -10.74
N ALA A 153 -2.74 -1.92 -9.63
CA ALA A 153 -3.52 -3.17 -9.64
C ALA A 153 -4.77 -3.09 -10.53
N LYS A 154 -5.46 -1.94 -10.55
CA LYS A 154 -6.63 -1.72 -11.41
C LYS A 154 -6.25 -1.62 -12.88
N GLU A 155 -5.13 -0.97 -13.20
CA GLU A 155 -4.60 -0.85 -14.56
C GLU A 155 -4.07 -2.19 -15.11
N LEU A 156 -3.52 -3.02 -14.23
CA LEU A 156 -2.97 -4.34 -14.59
C LEU A 156 -4.04 -5.42 -14.70
N GLN A 157 -5.24 -5.22 -14.13
CA GLN A 157 -6.35 -6.17 -14.16
C GLN A 157 -6.65 -6.78 -15.55
N PRO A 158 -6.70 -6.02 -16.67
CA PRO A 158 -6.88 -6.59 -18.01
C PRO A 158 -5.66 -7.37 -18.56
N LEU A 159 -4.48 -7.22 -17.95
CA LEU A 159 -3.22 -7.83 -18.37
C LEU A 159 -2.82 -9.04 -17.50
N LEU A 160 -3.63 -9.41 -16.51
CA LEU A 160 -3.39 -10.58 -15.67
C LEU A 160 -3.70 -11.85 -16.47
N ARG A 161 -2.80 -12.82 -16.39
CA ARG A 161 -3.07 -14.16 -16.93
C ARG A 161 -4.10 -14.85 -16.02
N PRO A 162 -5.14 -15.50 -16.58
CA PRO A 162 -6.10 -16.29 -15.80
C PRO A 162 -5.45 -17.49 -15.12
#